data_AF-A0A2E9MLW1-F1
#
_entry.id   AF-A0A2E9MLW1-F1
#
_cell.length_a   1.000
_cell.length_b   1.000
_cell.length_c   1.000
_cell.angle_alpha   90.00
_cell.angle_beta   90.00
_cell.angle_gamma   90.00
#
_symmetry.space_group_name_H-M   'P 1'
#
loop_
_entity.id
_entity.type
_entity.pdbx_description
1 polymer ?
#
loop_
_entity_poly.entity_id
_entity_poly.type
_entity_poly.pdbx_seq_one_letter_code
_entity_poly.pdbx_strand_id
1 'polypeptide(L)'
;MYDRIGQIKELVLGIKPVRPPSDDHNNADLLIWALYLAGGGDRWVDVEELYLKAFELAPVRLSWRTRPDLPDYKKCAKALFELEDPKRSDHLGLTTKNGAYERRLSNQGVEWCETHRTLLASLYSSTDVVPSASPQDDARRIRTLTLSTAYRQWVETGELTCTLWELAEAFRCRAQSSKTTWFVRLDENTVAARRNGDQELQGFIDAAREFVNQEVDG
;
A
#
# COMPACT_ATOMS: atom_id res chain seq x y z
N MET A 1 -40.66 22.71 20.43
CA MET A 1 -40.30 21.67 21.42
C MET A 1 -40.69 20.34 20.80
N TYR A 2 -39.95 19.80 19.82
CA TYR A 2 -38.83 18.88 20.02
C TYR A 2 -38.06 18.79 18.70
N ASP A 3 -37.04 19.63 18.52
CA ASP A 3 -36.02 19.45 17.46
C ASP A 3 -34.63 19.78 18.02
N ARG A 4 -34.41 19.40 19.28
CA ARG A 4 -33.09 19.43 19.91
C ARG A 4 -32.41 18.06 19.89
N ILE A 5 -33.16 16.98 19.68
CA ILE A 5 -32.59 15.62 19.65
C ILE A 5 -31.91 15.33 18.29
N GLY A 6 -32.43 15.88 17.18
CA GLY A 6 -31.78 15.80 15.88
C GLY A 6 -30.44 16.54 15.85
N GLN A 7 -30.42 17.79 16.33
CA GLN A 7 -29.20 18.61 16.40
C GLN A 7 -28.16 18.11 17.42
N ILE A 8 -28.56 17.38 18.48
CA ILE A 8 -27.60 16.80 19.43
C ILE A 8 -26.87 15.59 18.85
N LYS A 9 -27.43 14.86 17.87
CA LYS A 9 -26.72 13.74 17.23
C LYS A 9 -25.56 14.19 16.32
N GLU A 10 -25.66 15.37 15.70
CA GLU A 10 -24.57 15.93 14.89
C GLU A 10 -23.57 16.77 15.71
N LEU A 11 -23.92 17.19 16.94
CA LEU A 11 -23.04 17.97 17.80
C LEU A 11 -22.07 17.12 18.66
N VAL A 12 -22.20 15.80 18.70
CA VAL A 12 -21.26 14.92 19.41
C VAL A 12 -20.11 14.57 18.48
N LEU A 13 -19.25 15.57 18.23
CA LEU A 13 -17.92 15.49 17.61
C LEU A 13 -17.94 14.93 16.16
N GLY A 14 -17.25 15.57 15.23
CA GLY A 14 -17.07 15.09 13.85
C GLY A 14 -16.25 13.80 13.76
N ILE A 15 -16.73 12.71 14.36
CA ILE A 15 -16.15 11.38 14.34
C ILE A 15 -16.65 10.71 13.09
N LYS A 16 -15.78 10.68 12.09
CA LYS A 16 -15.97 9.91 10.86
C LYS A 16 -16.29 8.45 11.24
N PRO A 17 -17.31 7.83 10.63
CA PRO A 17 -17.63 6.43 10.93
C PRO A 17 -16.44 5.54 10.58
N VAL A 18 -16.16 4.56 11.44
CA VAL A 18 -15.14 3.55 11.20
C VAL A 18 -15.50 2.76 9.95
N ARG A 19 -14.53 2.58 9.05
CA ARG A 19 -14.70 1.77 7.84
C ARG A 19 -14.45 0.28 8.11
N PRO A 20 -15.06 -0.61 7.31
CA PRO A 20 -14.65 -2.02 7.29
C PRO A 20 -13.17 -2.16 6.86
N PRO A 21 -12.54 -3.32 7.10
CA PRO A 21 -11.21 -3.59 6.56
C PRO A 21 -11.21 -3.50 5.04
N SER A 22 -10.05 -3.21 4.47
CA SER A 22 -9.86 -3.29 3.02
C SER A 22 -9.94 -4.74 2.55
N ASP A 23 -10.42 -4.94 1.32
CA ASP A 23 -10.35 -6.25 0.64
C ASP A 23 -8.90 -6.67 0.30
N ASP A 24 -7.94 -5.75 0.39
CA ASP A 24 -6.52 -5.94 0.13
C ASP A 24 -5.66 -5.73 1.38
N HIS A 25 -4.45 -6.30 1.36
CA HIS A 25 -3.46 -6.13 2.42
C HIS A 25 -3.06 -4.66 2.64
N ASN A 26 -3.16 -4.16 3.88
CA ASN A 26 -2.62 -2.87 4.29
C ASN A 26 -2.08 -2.90 5.73
N ASN A 27 -1.29 -1.90 6.12
CA ASN A 27 -0.61 -1.93 7.42
C ASN A 27 -1.54 -1.52 8.58
N ALA A 28 -2.58 -0.73 8.31
CA ALA A 28 -3.50 -0.24 9.34
C ALA A 28 -4.36 -1.40 9.86
N ASP A 29 -5.02 -2.12 8.95
CA ASP A 29 -5.80 -3.33 9.28
C ASP A 29 -4.93 -4.41 9.92
N LEU A 30 -3.72 -4.62 9.38
CA LEU A 30 -2.74 -5.55 9.95
C LEU A 30 -2.40 -5.21 11.41
N LEU A 31 -2.18 -3.93 11.75
CA LEU A 31 -1.87 -3.53 13.12
C LEU A 31 -3.06 -3.71 14.07
N ILE A 32 -4.28 -3.40 13.64
CA ILE A 32 -5.48 -3.65 14.43
C ILE A 32 -5.62 -5.15 14.71
N TRP A 33 -5.44 -5.98 13.68
CA TRP A 33 -5.52 -7.43 13.78
C TRP A 33 -4.40 -8.02 14.63
N ALA A 34 -3.17 -7.54 14.48
CA ALA A 34 -2.04 -7.94 15.32
C ALA A 34 -2.28 -7.59 16.79
N LEU A 35 -2.85 -6.41 17.08
CA LEU A 35 -3.20 -6.00 18.43
C LEU A 35 -4.28 -6.91 19.02
N TYR A 36 -5.29 -7.26 18.22
CA TYR A 36 -6.32 -8.23 18.61
C TYR A 36 -5.69 -9.58 19.00
N LEU A 37 -4.85 -10.15 18.13
CA LEU A 37 -4.18 -11.43 18.37
C LEU A 37 -3.18 -11.40 19.52
N ALA A 38 -2.60 -10.25 19.82
CA ALA A 38 -1.75 -10.05 21.01
C ALA A 38 -2.57 -10.00 22.32
N GLY A 39 -3.90 -10.12 22.28
CA GLY A 39 -4.74 -9.99 23.47
C GLY A 39 -5.01 -8.54 23.85
N GLY A 40 -4.83 -7.60 22.90
CA GLY A 40 -5.16 -6.19 23.08
C GLY A 40 -6.64 -5.92 23.32
N GLY A 41 -7.52 -6.92 23.26
CA GLY A 41 -8.88 -6.81 23.80
C GLY A 41 -8.91 -6.74 25.33
N ASP A 42 -7.98 -7.40 26.02
CA ASP A 42 -8.03 -7.66 27.45
C ASP A 42 -6.97 -6.90 28.26
N ARG A 43 -5.84 -6.57 27.63
CA ARG A 43 -4.70 -5.93 28.29
C ARG A 43 -4.09 -4.81 27.46
N TRP A 44 -3.31 -3.97 28.12
CA TRP A 44 -2.38 -3.06 27.45
C TRP A 44 -1.26 -3.87 26.81
N VAL A 45 -0.95 -3.56 25.56
CA VAL A 45 0.10 -4.19 24.76
C VAL A 45 1.14 -3.13 24.43
N ASP A 46 2.41 -3.43 24.70
CA ASP A 46 3.51 -2.54 24.34
C ASP A 46 3.61 -2.43 22.81
N VAL A 47 3.94 -1.25 22.27
CA VAL A 47 4.09 -1.06 20.83
C VAL A 47 5.19 -1.95 20.24
N GLU A 48 6.25 -2.26 20.98
CA GLU A 48 7.27 -3.20 20.51
C GLU A 48 6.69 -4.60 20.32
N GLU A 49 5.89 -5.07 21.29
CA GLU A 49 5.18 -6.35 21.20
C GLU A 49 4.20 -6.34 20.02
N LEU A 50 3.43 -5.26 19.85
CA LEU A 50 2.52 -5.09 18.73
C LEU A 50 3.25 -5.14 17.38
N TYR A 51 4.39 -4.45 17.27
CA TYR A 51 5.18 -4.42 16.03
C TYR A 51 5.80 -5.78 15.72
N LEU A 52 6.28 -6.50 16.73
CA LEU A 52 6.77 -7.86 16.57
C LEU A 52 5.64 -8.79 16.14
N LYS A 53 4.44 -8.66 16.71
CA LYS A 53 3.30 -9.47 16.30
C LYS A 53 2.88 -9.17 14.87
N ALA A 54 2.81 -7.91 14.48
CA ALA A 54 2.50 -7.54 13.10
C ALA A 54 3.57 -8.04 12.12
N PHE A 55 4.84 -7.99 12.51
CA PHE A 55 5.96 -8.52 11.73
C PHE A 55 5.92 -10.03 11.58
N GLU A 56 5.56 -10.77 12.62
CA GLU A 56 5.33 -12.22 12.56
C GLU A 56 4.28 -12.57 11.49
N LEU A 57 3.19 -11.80 11.43
CA LEU A 57 2.09 -12.01 10.49
C LEU A 57 2.45 -11.59 9.05
N ALA A 58 3.27 -10.56 8.88
CA ALA A 58 3.61 -10.01 7.57
C ALA A 58 5.09 -9.59 7.44
N PRO A 59 6.03 -10.56 7.52
CA PRO A 59 7.45 -10.24 7.59
C PRO A 59 7.93 -9.52 6.34
N VAL A 60 7.49 -9.96 5.15
CA VAL A 60 7.86 -9.35 3.86
C VAL A 60 7.35 -7.90 3.71
N ARG A 61 6.26 -7.56 4.40
CA ARG A 61 5.67 -6.21 4.40
C ARG A 61 6.38 -5.27 5.34
N LEU A 62 6.66 -5.75 6.54
CA LEU A 62 7.18 -4.92 7.60
C LEU A 62 8.70 -5.01 7.76
N SER A 63 9.43 -5.87 7.03
CA SER A 63 10.89 -5.93 7.13
C SER A 63 11.62 -4.78 6.43
N TRP A 64 12.91 -4.62 6.74
CA TRP A 64 13.84 -3.92 5.85
C TRP A 64 14.09 -4.71 4.57
N ARG A 65 14.45 -3.99 3.51
CA ARG A 65 14.83 -4.60 2.21
C ARG A 65 16.07 -5.48 2.33
N THR A 66 17.06 -5.08 3.13
CA THR A 66 18.35 -5.77 3.28
C THR A 66 18.44 -6.62 4.54
N ARG A 67 17.46 -6.53 5.44
CA ARG A 67 17.34 -7.32 6.68
C ARG A 67 15.92 -7.84 6.80
N PRO A 68 15.57 -8.90 6.05
CA PRO A 68 14.23 -9.48 6.07
C PRO A 68 13.88 -10.11 7.42
N ASP A 69 14.88 -10.36 8.26
CA ASP A 69 14.80 -10.92 9.61
C ASP A 69 14.38 -9.91 10.69
N LEU A 70 14.38 -8.61 10.37
CA LEU A 70 14.08 -7.55 11.34
C LEU A 70 12.91 -6.67 10.90
N PRO A 71 12.03 -6.26 11.84
CA PRO A 71 10.98 -5.29 11.56
C PRO A 71 11.55 -3.90 11.29
N ASP A 72 11.05 -3.25 10.26
CA ASP A 72 11.27 -1.84 9.96
C ASP A 72 10.39 -0.98 10.87
N TYR A 73 10.98 -0.48 11.95
CA TYR A 73 10.33 0.43 12.89
C TYR A 73 9.58 1.57 12.21
N LYS A 74 10.13 2.16 11.13
CA LYS A 74 9.47 3.30 10.47
C LYS A 74 8.17 2.90 9.80
N LYS A 75 8.08 1.69 9.23
CA LYS A 75 6.83 1.18 8.62
C LYS A 75 5.77 0.94 9.68
N CYS A 76 6.13 0.30 10.79
CA CYS A 76 5.21 0.03 11.89
C CYS A 76 4.74 1.32 12.57
N ALA A 77 5.66 2.23 12.89
CA ALA A 77 5.34 3.53 13.50
C ALA A 77 4.45 4.40 12.61
N LYS A 78 4.70 4.41 11.29
CA LYS A 78 3.86 5.13 10.34
C LYS A 78 2.44 4.57 10.30
N ALA A 79 2.29 3.24 10.29
CA ALA A 79 0.97 2.61 10.27
C ALA A 79 0.20 2.88 11.57
N LEU A 80 0.87 2.86 12.73
CA LEU A 80 0.25 3.25 14.00
C LEU A 80 -0.20 4.71 13.99
N PHE A 81 0.63 5.61 13.44
CA PHE A 81 0.26 7.01 13.27
C PHE A 81 -0.95 7.18 12.35
N GLU A 82 -1.03 6.44 11.24
CA GLU A 82 -2.19 6.47 10.33
C GLU A 82 -3.49 6.01 11.01
N LEU A 83 -3.42 5.03 11.92
CA LEU A 83 -4.55 4.60 12.75
C LEU A 83 -5.01 5.69 13.73
N GLU A 84 -4.06 6.45 14.29
CA GLU A 84 -4.31 7.44 15.34
C GLU A 84 -4.58 8.86 14.80
N ASP A 85 -4.34 9.12 13.51
CA ASP A 85 -4.51 10.46 12.93
C ASP A 85 -5.99 10.86 12.91
N PRO A 86 -6.41 11.85 13.72
CA PRO A 86 -7.82 12.24 13.82
C PRO A 86 -8.37 12.86 12.53
N LYS A 87 -7.51 13.28 11.59
CA LYS A 87 -7.91 13.91 10.33
C LYS A 87 -8.03 12.92 9.18
N ARG A 88 -7.33 11.78 9.26
CA ARG A 88 -7.13 10.89 8.12
C ARG A 88 -7.55 9.45 8.38
N SER A 89 -7.54 9.02 9.63
CA SER A 89 -7.81 7.63 9.99
C SER A 89 -9.22 7.21 9.58
N ASP A 90 -9.29 6.09 8.87
CA ASP A 90 -10.52 5.36 8.58
C ASP A 90 -10.93 4.44 9.75
N HIS A 91 -10.08 4.34 10.78
CA HIS A 91 -10.20 3.43 11.92
C HIS A 91 -10.15 4.15 13.27
N LEU A 92 -10.38 5.47 13.27
CA LEU A 92 -10.30 6.28 14.47
C LEU A 92 -11.27 5.75 15.53
N GLY A 93 -10.76 5.52 16.74
CA GLY A 93 -11.56 4.99 17.85
C GLY A 93 -11.54 3.47 18.02
N LEU A 94 -10.93 2.71 17.09
CA LEU A 94 -10.73 1.27 17.27
C LEU A 94 -9.64 0.94 18.31
N THR A 95 -8.71 1.86 18.54
CA THR A 95 -7.64 1.72 19.52
C THR A 95 -7.73 2.79 20.61
N THR A 96 -7.23 2.46 21.78
CA THR A 96 -7.03 3.35 22.92
C THR A 96 -5.55 3.38 23.28
N LYS A 97 -5.08 4.52 23.77
CA LYS A 97 -3.69 4.79 24.10
C LYS A 97 -3.51 4.95 25.61
N ASN A 98 -2.46 4.33 26.16
CA ASN A 98 -1.95 4.62 27.50
C ASN A 98 -0.49 5.06 27.40
N GLY A 99 -0.23 6.34 27.65
CA GLY A 99 1.11 6.90 27.49
C GLY A 99 1.65 6.75 26.05
N ALA A 100 2.97 6.81 25.88
CA ALA A 100 3.59 6.71 24.56
C ALA A 100 3.58 5.27 24.03
N TYR A 101 3.75 4.28 24.92
CA TYR A 101 4.20 2.94 24.54
C TYR A 101 3.11 1.87 24.55
N GLU A 102 1.93 2.14 25.11
CA GLU A 102 0.94 1.08 25.24
C GLU A 102 -0.32 1.35 24.43
N ARG A 103 -0.87 0.29 23.84
CA ARG A 103 -2.12 0.29 23.09
C ARG A 103 -3.04 -0.84 23.53
N ARG A 104 -4.33 -0.59 23.39
CA ARG A 104 -5.41 -1.57 23.61
C ARG A 104 -6.48 -1.34 22.56
N LEU A 105 -7.23 -2.36 22.19
CA LEU A 105 -8.47 -2.19 21.43
C LEU A 105 -9.53 -1.55 22.32
N SER A 106 -10.32 -0.66 21.74
CA SER A 106 -11.58 -0.27 22.36
C SER A 106 -12.60 -1.42 22.22
N ASN A 107 -13.76 -1.32 22.89
CA ASN A 107 -14.84 -2.29 22.69
C ASN A 107 -15.26 -2.35 21.21
N GLN A 108 -15.29 -1.19 20.53
CA GLN A 108 -15.55 -1.11 19.09
C GLN A 108 -14.44 -1.79 18.27
N GLY A 109 -13.17 -1.66 18.69
CA GLY A 109 -12.03 -2.37 18.10
C GLY A 109 -12.15 -3.88 18.17
N VAL A 110 -12.53 -4.40 19.33
CA VAL A 110 -12.77 -5.83 19.53
C VAL A 110 -13.92 -6.30 18.62
N GLU A 111 -15.06 -5.62 18.66
CA GLU A 111 -16.23 -5.96 17.83
C GLU A 111 -15.91 -5.90 16.32
N TRP A 112 -15.13 -4.90 15.88
CA TRP A 112 -14.70 -4.78 14.50
C TRP A 112 -13.84 -5.98 14.07
N CYS A 113 -12.91 -6.43 14.92
CA CYS A 113 -12.10 -7.62 14.64
C CYS A 113 -12.94 -8.90 14.60
N GLU A 114 -13.89 -9.05 15.53
CA GLU A 114 -14.80 -10.20 15.56
C GLU A 114 -15.68 -10.27 14.31
N THR A 115 -16.27 -9.13 13.94
CA THR A 115 -17.17 -9.02 12.79
C THR A 115 -16.47 -9.38 11.48
N HIS A 116 -15.19 -9.01 11.32
CA HIS A 116 -14.42 -9.22 10.10
C HIS A 116 -13.36 -10.32 10.23
N ARG A 117 -13.46 -11.16 11.27
CA ARG A 117 -12.45 -12.17 11.61
C ARG A 117 -12.07 -13.04 10.42
N THR A 118 -13.05 -13.53 9.66
CA THR A 118 -12.80 -14.40 8.50
C THR A 118 -11.96 -13.71 7.44
N LEU A 119 -12.28 -12.45 7.10
CA LEU A 119 -11.54 -11.67 6.12
C LEU A 119 -10.11 -11.40 6.62
N LEU A 120 -9.98 -10.87 7.84
CA LEU A 120 -8.68 -10.55 8.44
C LEU A 120 -7.78 -11.79 8.57
N ALA A 121 -8.35 -12.92 8.97
CA ALA A 121 -7.62 -14.18 9.04
C ALA A 121 -7.17 -14.65 7.66
N SER A 122 -8.00 -14.51 6.63
CA SER A 122 -7.62 -14.89 5.25
C SER A 122 -6.46 -14.02 4.71
N LEU A 123 -6.46 -12.72 5.05
CA LEU A 123 -5.45 -11.76 4.62
C LEU A 123 -4.14 -11.86 5.41
N TYR A 124 -4.19 -12.12 6.71
CA TYR A 124 -3.03 -11.94 7.60
C TYR A 124 -2.68 -13.15 8.47
N SER A 125 -3.46 -14.22 8.41
CA SER A 125 -3.25 -15.43 9.21
C SER A 125 -3.40 -16.72 8.39
N SER A 126 -3.46 -16.60 7.06
CA SER A 126 -3.31 -17.72 6.15
C SER A 126 -1.85 -18.17 6.12
N THR A 127 -1.60 -19.39 5.63
CA THR A 127 -0.25 -19.90 5.39
C THR A 127 0.47 -19.18 4.25
N ASP A 128 -0.24 -18.33 3.53
CA ASP A 128 0.27 -17.61 2.37
C ASP A 128 1.08 -16.39 2.81
N VAL A 129 2.13 -16.09 2.04
CA VAL A 129 3.02 -14.97 2.34
C VAL A 129 2.26 -13.65 2.14
N VAL A 130 2.09 -12.87 3.21
CA VAL A 130 1.54 -11.52 3.11
C VAL A 130 2.50 -10.65 2.28
N PRO A 131 2.06 -10.14 1.11
CA PRO A 131 2.95 -9.46 0.19
C PRO A 131 3.47 -8.15 0.79
N SER A 132 4.65 -7.74 0.34
CA SER A 132 5.22 -6.47 0.76
C SER A 132 4.27 -5.31 0.45
N ALA A 133 4.44 -4.14 1.07
CA ALA A 133 3.78 -2.90 0.59
C ALA A 133 4.31 -2.44 -0.80
N SER A 134 5.10 -3.29 -1.46
CA SER A 134 5.74 -3.15 -2.77
C SER A 134 4.82 -3.27 -4.01
N PRO A 135 3.50 -3.04 -3.95
CA PRO A 135 2.77 -2.62 -5.14
C PRO A 135 2.52 -1.11 -5.16
N GLN A 136 2.73 -0.32 -4.10
CA GLN A 136 2.33 1.09 -4.25
C GLN A 136 3.21 1.88 -5.22
N ASP A 137 4.53 1.66 -5.22
CA ASP A 137 5.40 2.29 -6.22
C ASP A 137 5.46 1.47 -7.52
N ASP A 138 5.62 0.15 -7.43
CA ASP A 138 5.70 -0.71 -8.61
C ASP A 138 4.34 -0.86 -9.29
N ALA A 139 3.24 -1.10 -8.57
CA ALA A 139 1.90 -1.06 -9.17
C ALA A 139 1.46 0.35 -9.56
N ARG A 140 1.96 1.43 -8.94
CA ARG A 140 1.75 2.78 -9.53
C ARG A 140 2.50 2.95 -10.83
N ARG A 141 3.74 2.46 -10.95
CA ARG A 141 4.52 2.45 -12.20
C ARG A 141 3.82 1.62 -13.27
N ILE A 142 3.49 0.37 -12.96
CA ILE A 142 2.74 -0.55 -13.82
C ILE A 142 1.44 0.10 -14.25
N ARG A 143 0.60 0.57 -13.29
CA ARG A 143 -0.67 1.24 -13.61
C ARG A 143 -0.49 2.49 -14.46
N THR A 144 0.56 3.28 -14.24
CA THR A 144 0.84 4.46 -15.06
C THR A 144 1.17 4.05 -16.49
N LEU A 145 2.00 3.01 -16.67
CA LEU A 145 2.37 2.48 -17.99
C LEU A 145 1.18 1.84 -18.68
N THR A 146 0.43 0.96 -18.02
CA THR A 146 -0.69 0.23 -18.62
C THR A 146 -1.87 1.14 -18.97
N LEU A 147 -2.01 2.28 -18.28
CA LEU A 147 -2.99 3.30 -18.64
C LEU A 147 -2.52 4.24 -19.76
N SER A 148 -1.25 4.23 -20.14
CA SER A 148 -0.74 5.09 -21.21
C SER A 148 -1.29 4.70 -22.58
N THR A 149 -1.47 5.68 -23.47
CA THR A 149 -1.91 5.44 -24.84
C THR A 149 -0.92 4.55 -25.60
N ALA A 150 0.39 4.79 -25.41
CA ALA A 150 1.45 4.03 -26.04
C ALA A 150 1.39 2.52 -25.70
N TYR A 151 1.14 2.18 -24.43
CA TYR A 151 0.99 0.79 -24.01
C TYR A 151 -0.21 0.13 -24.66
N ARG A 152 -1.39 0.78 -24.61
CA ARG A 152 -2.62 0.18 -25.16
C ARG A 152 -2.53 -0.05 -26.66
N GLN A 153 -1.94 0.90 -27.40
CA GLN A 153 -1.68 0.75 -28.83
C GLN A 153 -0.76 -0.43 -29.10
N TRP A 154 0.35 -0.54 -28.37
CA TRP A 154 1.30 -1.64 -28.54
C TRP A 154 0.67 -3.02 -28.22
N VAL A 155 -0.18 -3.12 -27.20
CA VAL A 155 -0.90 -4.38 -26.90
C VAL A 155 -1.85 -4.77 -28.05
N GLU A 156 -2.48 -3.80 -28.71
CA GLU A 156 -3.41 -4.05 -29.81
C GLU A 156 -2.71 -4.40 -31.13
N THR A 157 -1.61 -3.71 -31.44
CA THR A 157 -0.94 -3.81 -32.76
C THR A 157 0.35 -4.63 -32.74
N GLY A 158 0.96 -4.82 -31.57
CA GLY A 158 2.33 -5.33 -31.42
C GLY A 158 3.43 -4.33 -31.81
N GLU A 159 3.06 -3.12 -32.26
CA GLU A 159 3.96 -2.12 -32.82
C GLU A 159 3.89 -0.80 -32.06
N LEU A 160 5.04 -0.21 -31.76
CA LEU A 160 5.15 1.13 -31.19
C LEU A 160 5.01 2.17 -32.30
N THR A 161 3.79 2.67 -32.49
CA THR A 161 3.48 3.73 -33.47
C THR A 161 3.38 5.13 -32.85
N CYS A 162 3.61 5.23 -31.53
CA CYS A 162 3.58 6.50 -30.81
C CYS A 162 4.83 7.35 -31.06
N THR A 163 4.70 8.65 -30.84
CA THR A 163 5.82 9.59 -30.85
C THR A 163 6.72 9.42 -29.63
N LEU A 164 7.98 9.87 -29.72
CA LEU A 164 8.92 9.90 -28.59
C LEU A 164 8.37 10.70 -27.39
N TRP A 165 7.51 11.70 -27.64
CA TRP A 165 6.85 12.50 -26.60
C TRP A 165 5.80 11.70 -25.82
N GLU A 166 4.95 10.95 -26.51
CA GLU A 166 3.94 10.09 -25.89
C GLU A 166 4.60 8.97 -25.09
N LEU A 167 5.71 8.43 -25.62
CA LEU A 167 6.52 7.46 -24.90
C LEU A 167 7.17 8.10 -23.65
N ALA A 168 7.66 9.34 -23.76
CA ALA A 168 8.29 10.04 -22.65
C ALA A 168 7.30 10.32 -21.52
N GLU A 169 6.04 10.63 -21.86
CA GLU A 169 4.95 10.78 -20.90
C GLU A 169 4.70 9.47 -20.14
N ALA A 170 4.63 8.34 -20.85
CA ALA A 170 4.44 7.02 -20.25
C ALA A 170 5.56 6.67 -19.25
N PHE A 171 6.82 6.95 -19.62
CA PHE A 171 8.00 6.68 -18.78
C PHE A 171 8.38 7.82 -17.82
N ARG A 172 7.54 8.86 -17.71
CA ARG A 172 7.74 10.02 -16.81
C ARG A 172 9.12 10.68 -16.97
N CYS A 173 9.53 10.89 -18.22
CA CYS A 173 10.73 11.65 -18.57
C CYS A 173 10.42 12.72 -19.62
N ARG A 174 11.43 13.47 -20.07
CA ARG A 174 11.29 14.41 -21.19
C ARG A 174 11.76 13.75 -22.47
N ALA A 175 11.13 14.04 -23.61
CA ALA A 175 11.57 13.50 -24.90
C ALA A 175 13.02 13.89 -25.22
N GLN A 176 13.47 15.08 -24.82
CA GLN A 176 14.87 15.55 -25.00
C GLN A 176 15.85 15.01 -23.94
N SER A 177 15.43 14.06 -23.10
CA SER A 177 16.34 13.47 -22.12
C SER A 177 17.45 12.71 -22.83
N SER A 178 18.65 12.68 -22.24
CA SER A 178 19.73 11.86 -22.76
C SER A 178 19.36 10.37 -22.79
N LYS A 179 20.00 9.62 -23.67
CA LYS A 179 19.84 8.16 -23.79
C LYS A 179 20.04 7.43 -22.46
N THR A 180 21.01 7.87 -21.66
CA THR A 180 21.25 7.35 -20.31
C THR A 180 20.03 7.54 -19.40
N THR A 181 19.42 8.74 -19.41
CA THR A 181 18.24 9.02 -18.58
C THR A 181 17.07 8.14 -18.98
N TRP A 182 16.86 7.95 -20.29
CA TRP A 182 15.85 7.04 -20.81
C TRP A 182 16.06 5.61 -20.34
N PHE A 183 17.28 5.09 -20.46
CA PHE A 183 17.59 3.72 -20.08
C PHE A 183 17.42 3.48 -18.58
N VAL A 184 17.77 4.45 -17.73
CA VAL A 184 17.47 4.39 -16.29
C VAL A 184 15.96 4.25 -16.05
N ARG A 185 15.12 5.01 -16.76
CA ARG A 185 13.66 4.92 -16.61
C ARG A 185 13.10 3.60 -17.12
N LEU A 186 13.60 3.10 -18.24
CA LEU A 186 13.23 1.79 -18.76
C LEU A 186 13.63 0.69 -17.77
N ASP A 187 14.86 0.72 -17.24
CA ASP A 187 15.37 -0.24 -16.25
C ASP A 187 14.53 -0.25 -14.96
N GLU A 188 14.17 0.93 -14.43
CA GLU A 188 13.30 1.06 -13.26
C GLU A 188 11.95 0.33 -13.45
N ASN A 189 11.36 0.45 -14.66
CA ASN A 189 10.10 -0.20 -14.99
C ASN A 189 10.27 -1.68 -15.33
N THR A 190 11.38 -2.09 -15.95
CA THR A 190 11.70 -3.51 -16.17
C THR A 190 11.80 -4.26 -14.85
N VAL A 191 12.44 -3.66 -13.83
CA VAL A 191 12.52 -4.24 -12.48
C VAL A 191 11.13 -4.40 -11.87
N ALA A 192 10.26 -3.38 -12.01
CA ALA A 192 8.88 -3.46 -11.52
C ALA A 192 8.09 -4.58 -12.23
N ALA A 193 8.16 -4.67 -13.56
CA ALA A 193 7.47 -5.70 -14.33
C ALA A 193 7.97 -7.11 -13.98
N ARG A 194 9.29 -7.31 -13.86
CA ARG A 194 9.90 -8.61 -13.48
C ARG A 194 9.47 -9.06 -12.10
N ARG A 195 9.46 -8.16 -11.11
CA ARG A 195 9.03 -8.47 -9.74
C ARG A 195 7.57 -8.88 -9.64
N ASN A 196 6.74 -8.44 -10.59
CA ASN A 196 5.32 -8.75 -10.64
C ASN A 196 4.98 -9.85 -11.66
N GLY A 197 5.99 -10.46 -12.32
CA GLY A 197 5.77 -11.52 -13.32
C GLY A 197 5.03 -11.05 -14.57
N ASP A 198 4.99 -9.74 -14.84
CA ASP A 198 4.23 -9.16 -15.96
C ASP A 198 5.05 -9.26 -17.25
N GLN A 199 4.80 -10.30 -18.03
CA GLN A 199 5.53 -10.57 -19.27
C GLN A 199 5.10 -9.66 -20.42
N GLU A 200 3.83 -9.28 -20.49
CA GLU A 200 3.31 -8.35 -21.51
C GLU A 200 3.95 -6.97 -21.34
N LEU A 201 3.98 -6.47 -20.09
CA LEU A 201 4.63 -5.19 -19.80
C LEU A 201 6.15 -5.23 -20.04
N GLN A 202 6.80 -6.36 -19.78
CA GLN A 202 8.22 -6.52 -20.16
C GLN A 202 8.41 -6.39 -21.67
N GLY A 203 7.56 -7.04 -22.47
CA GLY A 203 7.60 -6.93 -23.94
C GLY A 203 7.43 -5.49 -24.42
N PHE A 204 6.50 -4.74 -23.82
CA PHE A 204 6.32 -3.31 -24.13
C PHE A 204 7.58 -2.49 -23.82
N ILE A 205 8.19 -2.71 -22.65
CA ILE A 205 9.38 -1.97 -22.22
C ILE A 205 10.58 -2.29 -23.13
N ASP A 206 10.71 -3.54 -23.59
CA ASP A 206 11.77 -3.95 -24.50
C ASP A 206 11.59 -3.30 -25.88
N ALA A 207 10.37 -3.28 -26.43
CA ALA A 207 10.05 -2.55 -27.65
C ALA A 207 10.34 -1.04 -27.51
N ALA A 208 9.99 -0.45 -26.35
CA ALA A 208 10.25 0.96 -26.07
C ALA A 208 11.75 1.27 -26.02
N ARG A 209 12.55 0.33 -25.50
CA ARG A 209 14.00 0.45 -25.49
C ARG A 209 14.57 0.46 -26.90
N GLU A 210 14.11 -0.42 -27.78
CA GLU A 210 14.55 -0.45 -29.18
C GLU A 210 14.21 0.85 -29.91
N PHE A 211 12.97 1.35 -29.73
CA PHE A 211 12.52 2.62 -30.30
C PHE A 211 13.37 3.80 -29.83
N VAL A 212 13.60 3.94 -28.52
CA VAL A 212 14.46 5.00 -27.96
C VAL A 212 15.89 4.87 -28.48
N ASN A 213 16.38 3.65 -28.69
CA ASN A 213 17.72 3.42 -29.20
C ASN A 213 17.91 3.96 -30.63
N GLN A 214 16.84 4.01 -31.43
CA GLN A 214 16.81 4.52 -32.80
C GLN A 214 16.59 6.04 -32.85
N GLU A 215 15.70 6.56 -31.99
CA GLU A 215 15.26 7.97 -32.05
C GLU A 215 16.13 8.94 -31.23
N VAL A 216 16.86 8.43 -30.24
CA VAL A 216 17.76 9.24 -29.39
C VAL A 216 19.21 8.92 -29.76
N ASP A 217 19.76 9.77 -30.62
CA ASP A 217 21.19 9.81 -30.91
C ASP A 217 22.00 10.17 -29.64
N GLY A 218 23.19 9.59 -29.54
CA GLY A 218 24.10 9.75 -28.39
C GLY A 218 24.68 11.15 -28.27
#